data_AF-A0A512HAX0-F1
#
_entry.id   AF-A0A512HAX0-F1
#
_cell.length_a   1.000
_cell.length_b   1.000
_cell.length_c   1.000
_cell.angle_alpha   90.00
_cell.angle_beta   90.00
_cell.angle_gamma   90.00
#
_symmetry.space_group_name_H-M   'P 1'
#
loop_
_entity.id
_entity.type
_entity.pdbx_description
1 polymer ?
#
loop_
_entity_poly.entity_id
_entity_poly.type
_entity_poly.pdbx_seq_one_letter_code
_entity_poly.pdbx_strand_id
1 'polypeptide(L)'
;MGGFKAWRLLGVVGTVLLAAGCASTGDIGNPLVRKATWYSYLNGDDLRAGCEVNDSDTVRLVFNGIYTEEVRVYEAHAGAGGRWLSGRRIPGAVDLSALTLDRPGAVLDPWRGESQVVPLNEGQWKALIETLRADGVGQPPPVGLSLESDDHYWIASGCLDRHVVFQAWARRQPAYQTLRFNDLLLSWLPLGGALPSYARADRGSFEEERRRQFHFALRVGPDGLRDDPWAP
;
A
#
# COMPACT_ATOMS: atom_id res chain seq x y z
N MET A 1 -56.18 12.78 -56.77
CA MET A 1 -56.27 14.00 -55.94
C MET A 1 -56.24 13.59 -54.48
N GLY A 2 -55.31 14.10 -53.65
CA GLY A 2 -55.21 13.90 -52.17
C GLY A 2 -55.03 12.44 -51.66
N GLY A 3 -54.14 12.06 -50.74
CA GLY A 3 -53.15 12.81 -49.96
C GLY A 3 -53.54 13.02 -48.49
N PHE A 4 -53.13 12.13 -47.58
CA PHE A 4 -53.00 12.33 -46.11
C PHE A 4 -52.17 11.13 -45.54
N LYS A 5 -50.87 11.31 -45.28
CA LYS A 5 -50.20 11.61 -43.99
C LYS A 5 -50.07 10.43 -43.00
N ALA A 6 -48.81 10.15 -42.63
CA ALA A 6 -48.40 9.10 -41.69
C ALA A 6 -48.70 9.44 -40.21
N TRP A 7 -48.83 8.41 -39.36
CA TRP A 7 -48.93 8.57 -37.91
C TRP A 7 -48.13 7.49 -37.13
N ARG A 8 -46.96 7.91 -36.63
CA ARG A 8 -46.24 7.54 -35.39
C ARG A 8 -46.10 6.05 -34.98
N LEU A 9 -44.84 5.60 -35.01
CA LEU A 9 -44.24 4.64 -34.05
C LEU A 9 -44.12 5.26 -32.65
N LEU A 10 -44.31 4.46 -31.58
CA LEU A 10 -43.86 4.61 -30.17
C LEU A 10 -44.76 3.70 -29.28
N GLY A 11 -44.30 2.84 -28.36
CA GLY A 11 -43.00 2.19 -28.13
C GLY A 11 -43.26 0.70 -27.83
N VAL A 12 -42.78 0.00 -26.80
CA VAL A 12 -41.78 0.20 -25.70
C VAL A 12 -41.33 -1.24 -25.26
N VAL A 13 -40.25 -1.38 -24.47
CA VAL A 13 -39.77 -2.62 -23.80
C VAL A 13 -38.98 -3.59 -24.71
N GLY A 14 -37.76 -4.02 -24.38
CA GLY A 14 -36.93 -3.64 -23.23
C GLY A 14 -35.47 -4.05 -23.41
N THR A 15 -34.54 -3.16 -23.02
CA THR A 15 -33.10 -3.39 -23.15
C THR A 15 -32.58 -4.15 -21.94
N VAL A 16 -32.21 -5.41 -22.12
CA VAL A 16 -31.48 -6.17 -21.10
C VAL A 16 -30.04 -5.64 -21.04
N LEU A 17 -29.78 -4.75 -20.09
CA LEU A 17 -28.43 -4.35 -19.72
C LEU A 17 -27.77 -5.49 -18.94
N LEU A 18 -27.15 -6.40 -19.68
CA LEU A 18 -26.13 -7.29 -19.12
C LEU A 18 -24.95 -6.41 -18.68
N ALA A 19 -24.83 -6.23 -17.37
CA ALA A 19 -23.63 -5.66 -16.75
C ALA A 19 -22.49 -6.70 -16.83
N ALA A 20 -21.99 -6.95 -18.04
CA ALA A 20 -20.69 -7.56 -18.24
C ALA A 20 -19.66 -6.59 -17.64
N GLY A 21 -19.11 -6.94 -16.47
CA GLY A 21 -18.18 -6.09 -15.77
C GLY A 21 -17.01 -5.74 -16.69
N CYS A 22 -16.75 -4.44 -16.86
CA CYS A 22 -15.50 -3.97 -17.42
C CYS A 22 -14.38 -4.35 -16.44
N ALA A 23 -13.85 -5.58 -16.59
CA ALA A 23 -12.51 -5.88 -16.15
C ALA A 23 -11.61 -4.83 -16.81
N SER A 24 -11.09 -3.91 -16.00
CA SER A 24 -10.31 -2.78 -16.48
C SER A 24 -9.05 -3.32 -17.15
N THR A 25 -9.06 -3.39 -18.48
CA THR A 25 -7.86 -3.51 -19.31
C THR A 25 -7.16 -2.14 -19.32
N GLY A 26 -6.85 -1.63 -18.11
CA GLY A 26 -6.17 -0.38 -17.92
C GLY A 26 -4.74 -0.51 -18.43
N ASP A 27 -4.29 0.48 -19.20
CA ASP A 27 -2.90 0.57 -19.62
C ASP A 27 -2.02 0.92 -18.40
N ILE A 28 -1.38 -0.10 -17.82
CA ILE A 28 -0.49 0.01 -16.64
C ILE A 28 0.84 0.71 -17.01
N GLY A 29 1.07 1.03 -18.30
CA GLY A 29 2.08 1.99 -18.73
C GLY A 29 1.85 3.40 -18.16
N ASN A 30 0.62 3.76 -17.81
CA ASN A 30 0.25 5.09 -17.35
C ASN A 30 0.73 5.39 -15.90
N PRO A 31 1.51 6.46 -15.66
CA PRO A 31 1.94 6.89 -14.32
C PRO A 31 0.79 7.10 -13.31
N LEU A 32 -0.41 7.48 -13.76
CA LEU A 32 -1.59 7.64 -12.89
C LEU A 32 -2.09 6.30 -12.37
N VAL A 33 -2.16 5.28 -13.23
CA VAL A 33 -2.54 3.91 -12.84
C VAL A 33 -1.51 3.36 -11.85
N ARG A 34 -0.21 3.58 -12.11
CA ARG A 34 0.88 3.17 -11.21
C ARG A 34 0.79 3.82 -9.82
N LYS A 35 0.51 5.13 -9.76
CA LYS A 35 0.28 5.86 -8.50
C LYS A 35 -0.94 5.31 -7.75
N ALA A 36 -2.06 5.07 -8.45
CA ALA A 36 -3.27 4.50 -7.85
C ALA A 36 -3.04 3.07 -7.32
N THR A 37 -2.29 2.23 -8.04
CA THR A 37 -1.92 0.88 -7.57
C THR A 37 -1.02 0.93 -6.34
N TRP A 38 -0.01 1.80 -6.32
CA TRP A 38 0.86 1.96 -5.14
C TRP A 38 0.08 2.47 -3.93
N TYR A 39 -0.77 3.48 -4.13
CA TYR A 39 -1.67 4.00 -3.10
C TYR A 39 -2.58 2.90 -2.55
N SER A 40 -3.25 2.13 -3.42
CA SER A 40 -4.15 1.05 -3.03
C SER A 40 -3.43 -0.07 -2.25
N TYR A 41 -2.19 -0.38 -2.65
CA TYR A 41 -1.32 -1.32 -1.94
C TYR A 41 -0.92 -0.85 -0.54
N LEU A 42 -0.61 0.44 -0.37
CA LEU A 42 -0.35 1.05 0.95
C LEU A 42 -1.61 1.09 1.82
N ASN A 43 -2.75 1.45 1.21
CA ASN A 43 -4.06 1.47 1.85
C ASN A 43 -4.51 0.05 2.27
N GLY A 44 -3.99 -0.98 1.60
CA GLY A 44 -4.26 -2.38 1.89
C GLY A 44 -5.62 -2.85 1.36
N ASP A 45 -6.09 -2.29 0.25
CA ASP A 45 -7.45 -2.57 -0.27
C ASP A 45 -7.65 -4.04 -0.64
N ASP A 46 -6.58 -4.71 -1.05
CA ASP A 46 -6.53 -6.15 -1.30
C ASP A 46 -6.73 -6.99 -0.02
N LEU A 47 -6.14 -6.55 1.10
CA LEU A 47 -6.32 -7.19 2.41
C LEU A 47 -7.70 -6.89 3.01
N ARG A 48 -8.24 -5.69 2.74
CA ARG A 48 -9.56 -5.24 3.20
C ARG A 48 -10.70 -5.98 2.53
N ALA A 49 -10.61 -6.21 1.22
CA ALA A 49 -11.66 -6.84 0.43
C ALA A 49 -12.06 -8.25 0.93
N GLY A 50 -11.17 -8.96 1.63
CA GLY A 50 -11.43 -10.27 2.23
C GLY A 50 -11.59 -10.29 3.75
N CYS A 51 -11.47 -9.16 4.45
CA CYS A 51 -11.21 -9.15 5.89
C CYS A 51 -12.33 -9.78 6.76
N GLU A 52 -13.59 -9.56 6.42
CA GLU A 52 -14.72 -10.11 7.19
C GLU A 52 -14.97 -11.61 6.92
N VAL A 53 -14.49 -12.11 5.78
CA VAL A 53 -14.82 -13.44 5.22
C VAL A 53 -13.67 -14.45 5.39
N ASN A 54 -12.43 -13.97 5.48
CA ASN A 54 -11.25 -14.82 5.62
C ASN A 54 -10.93 -15.09 7.11
N ASP A 55 -10.83 -16.36 7.49
CA ASP A 55 -10.30 -16.80 8.79
C ASP A 55 -8.77 -16.68 8.88
N SER A 56 -8.22 -15.54 8.44
CA SER A 56 -6.80 -15.26 8.45
C SER A 56 -6.49 -13.80 8.76
N ASP A 57 -5.63 -13.59 9.74
CA ASP A 57 -5.03 -12.30 10.04
C ASP A 57 -3.91 -12.02 9.04
N THR A 58 -3.84 -10.81 8.50
CA THR A 58 -2.72 -10.34 7.68
C THR A 58 -2.52 -8.85 7.89
N VAL A 59 -1.34 -8.45 8.35
CA VAL A 59 -0.95 -7.05 8.50
C VAL A 59 0.30 -6.76 7.68
N ARG A 60 0.17 -5.78 6.77
CA ARG A 60 1.23 -5.22 5.95
C ARG A 60 1.81 -3.99 6.63
N LEU A 61 3.13 -3.93 6.71
CA LEU A 61 3.91 -2.89 7.37
C LEU A 61 4.90 -2.34 6.35
N VAL A 62 4.66 -1.12 5.88
CA VAL A 62 5.48 -0.47 4.84
C VAL A 62 6.28 0.66 5.48
N PHE A 63 7.61 0.57 5.37
CA PHE A 63 8.54 1.62 5.71
C PHE A 63 9.01 2.35 4.46
N ASN A 64 8.81 3.66 4.42
CA ASN A 64 9.50 4.54 3.50
C ASN A 64 10.79 5.02 4.17
N GLY A 65 11.97 4.64 3.64
CA GLY A 65 13.24 5.24 4.03
C GLY A 65 13.36 6.61 3.37
N ILE A 66 13.39 6.60 2.04
CA ILE A 66 13.00 7.68 1.13
C ILE A 66 12.52 6.93 -0.11
N TYR A 67 11.42 7.34 -0.75
CA TYR A 67 10.81 6.59 -1.86
C TYR A 67 11.79 6.32 -3.03
N THR A 68 12.72 7.25 -3.29
CA THR A 68 13.75 7.14 -4.33
C THR A 68 15.05 6.46 -3.90
N GLU A 69 15.18 6.04 -2.62
CA GLU A 69 16.40 5.41 -2.07
C GLU A 69 16.14 4.00 -1.51
N GLU A 70 15.10 3.83 -0.68
CA GLU A 70 14.75 2.55 -0.07
C GLU A 70 13.31 2.53 0.45
N VAL A 71 12.59 1.46 0.12
CA VAL A 71 11.31 1.07 0.73
C VAL A 71 11.45 -0.35 1.26
N ARG A 72 10.94 -0.61 2.48
CA ARG A 72 10.79 -1.98 3.00
C ARG A 72 9.32 -2.30 3.20
N VAL A 73 8.92 -3.51 2.83
CA VAL A 73 7.60 -4.05 3.14
C VAL A 73 7.78 -5.31 3.97
N TYR A 74 7.00 -5.44 5.03
CA TYR A 74 6.85 -6.67 5.79
C TYR A 74 5.38 -7.07 5.77
N GLU A 75 5.08 -8.35 5.66
CA GLU A 75 3.72 -8.89 5.83
C GLU A 75 3.76 -10.02 6.85
N ALA A 76 3.04 -9.83 7.95
CA ALA A 76 2.83 -10.86 8.95
C ALA A 76 1.45 -11.48 8.73
N HIS A 77 1.41 -12.81 8.61
CA HIS A 77 0.20 -13.57 8.33
C HIS A 77 0.01 -14.71 9.34
N ALA A 78 -1.26 -14.97 9.69
CA ALA A 78 -1.67 -16.16 10.41
C ALA A 78 -3.00 -16.69 9.86
N GLY A 79 -3.04 -17.97 9.48
CA GLY A 79 -4.25 -18.62 8.98
C GLY A 79 -4.09 -20.14 8.89
N ALA A 80 -4.96 -20.80 8.13
CA ALA A 80 -4.94 -22.26 7.95
C ALA A 80 -3.61 -22.80 7.39
N GLY A 81 -2.84 -21.99 6.65
CA GLY A 81 -1.50 -22.33 6.14
C GLY A 81 -0.37 -22.17 7.15
N GLY A 82 -0.66 -21.83 8.41
CA GLY A 82 0.34 -21.55 9.45
C GLY A 82 0.55 -20.05 9.67
N ARG A 83 1.71 -19.70 10.26
CA ARG A 83 2.08 -18.31 10.59
C ARG A 83 3.47 -17.98 10.08
N TRP A 84 3.63 -16.81 9.48
CA TRP A 84 4.89 -16.39 8.88
C TRP A 84 5.02 -14.87 8.84
N LEU A 85 6.27 -14.41 8.75
CA LEU A 85 6.65 -13.04 8.43
C LEU A 85 7.39 -13.07 7.10
N SER A 86 6.84 -12.40 6.09
CA SER A 86 7.56 -12.09 4.86
C SER A 86 8.14 -10.69 4.94
N GLY A 87 9.18 -10.45 4.15
CA GLY A 87 9.85 -9.17 4.07
C GLY A 87 10.47 -8.95 2.70
N ARG A 88 10.46 -7.71 2.24
CA ARG A 88 10.88 -7.28 0.91
C ARG A 88 11.58 -5.93 1.01
N ARG A 89 12.87 -5.85 0.67
CA ARG A 89 13.63 -4.58 0.60
C ARG A 89 13.78 -4.14 -0.86
N ILE A 90 13.14 -3.04 -1.23
CA ILE A 90 13.22 -2.44 -2.55
C ILE A 90 14.23 -1.28 -2.52
N PRO A 91 15.37 -1.38 -3.23
CA PRO A 91 16.28 -0.25 -3.42
C PRO A 91 15.71 0.73 -4.46
N GLY A 92 15.87 2.03 -4.23
CA GLY A 92 15.30 3.09 -5.06
C GLY A 92 16.03 3.35 -6.40
N ALA A 93 17.01 2.51 -6.73
CA ALA A 93 17.71 2.49 -8.02
C ALA A 93 17.04 1.57 -9.07
N VAL A 94 15.85 1.02 -8.80
CA VAL A 94 15.07 0.32 -9.83
C VAL A 94 14.54 1.34 -10.84
N ASP A 95 14.92 1.17 -12.11
CA ASP A 95 14.30 1.91 -13.21
C ASP A 95 12.87 1.41 -13.45
N LEU A 96 11.91 2.09 -12.84
CA LEU A 96 10.48 1.83 -13.00
C LEU A 96 9.97 2.16 -14.43
N SER A 97 10.80 2.62 -15.37
CA SER A 97 10.40 2.81 -16.77
C SER A 97 10.53 1.54 -17.62
N ALA A 98 11.45 0.63 -17.29
CA ALA A 98 11.84 -0.53 -18.12
C ALA A 98 10.97 -1.80 -17.93
N LEU A 99 9.68 -1.64 -17.65
CA LEU A 99 8.81 -2.73 -17.16
C LEU A 99 7.89 -3.29 -18.25
N THR A 100 8.20 -4.49 -18.75
CA THR A 100 7.28 -5.32 -19.55
C THR A 100 6.24 -6.00 -18.65
N LEU A 101 4.96 -5.87 -19.00
CA LEU A 101 3.82 -6.28 -18.17
C LEU A 101 2.95 -7.30 -18.91
N ASP A 102 3.58 -8.37 -19.36
CA ASP A 102 3.01 -9.35 -20.30
C ASP A 102 2.13 -10.41 -19.61
N ARG A 103 2.02 -10.39 -18.28
CA ARG A 103 1.42 -11.46 -17.47
C ARG A 103 0.63 -10.93 -16.26
N PRO A 104 -0.53 -11.53 -15.92
CA PRO A 104 -1.21 -11.29 -14.65
C PRO A 104 -0.26 -11.56 -13.47
N GLY A 105 -0.23 -10.65 -12.49
CA GLY A 105 0.71 -10.71 -11.36
C GLY A 105 2.04 -9.99 -11.57
N ALA A 106 2.37 -9.53 -12.79
CA ALA A 106 3.58 -8.75 -13.06
C ALA A 106 3.61 -7.35 -12.41
N VAL A 107 2.56 -6.96 -11.69
CA VAL A 107 2.44 -5.66 -11.00
C VAL A 107 3.52 -5.47 -9.92
N LEU A 108 4.03 -6.57 -9.35
CA LEU A 108 5.12 -6.55 -8.35
C LEU A 108 6.51 -6.87 -8.94
N ASP A 109 6.62 -7.10 -10.25
CA ASP A 109 7.89 -7.31 -10.95
C ASP A 109 8.97 -6.21 -10.75
N PRO A 110 8.62 -4.91 -10.64
CA PRO A 110 9.58 -3.83 -10.32
C PRO A 110 10.03 -3.89 -8.86
N TRP A 111 9.11 -4.33 -8.00
CA TRP A 111 9.26 -4.43 -6.56
C TRP A 111 9.86 -5.79 -6.16
N ARG A 112 10.48 -6.52 -7.09
CA ARG A 112 11.35 -7.69 -6.85
C ARG A 112 12.69 -7.30 -6.24
N GLY A 113 12.63 -6.52 -5.17
CA GLY A 113 13.66 -6.48 -4.16
C GLY A 113 13.84 -7.86 -3.49
N GLU A 114 14.90 -8.00 -2.71
CA GLU A 114 15.21 -9.22 -1.97
C GLU A 114 14.03 -9.58 -1.06
N SER A 115 13.43 -10.76 -1.30
CA SER A 115 12.29 -11.26 -0.53
C SER A 115 12.70 -12.44 0.33
N GLN A 116 12.45 -12.34 1.63
CA GLN A 116 12.69 -13.39 2.60
C GLN A 116 11.37 -13.75 3.31
N VAL A 117 11.23 -15.00 3.78
CA VAL A 117 10.08 -15.46 4.57
C VAL A 117 10.61 -16.31 5.72
N VAL A 118 10.15 -16.02 6.94
CA VAL A 118 10.46 -16.81 8.14
C VAL A 118 9.17 -17.30 8.80
N PRO A 119 9.13 -18.54 9.32
CA PRO A 119 8.00 -19.02 10.11
C PRO A 119 7.94 -18.24 11.43
N LEU A 120 6.73 -17.95 11.89
CA LEU A 120 6.49 -17.41 13.23
C LEU A 120 5.91 -18.50 14.13
N ASN A 121 6.47 -18.66 15.33
CA ASN A 121 5.80 -19.43 16.37
C ASN A 121 4.66 -18.60 17.02
N GLU A 122 3.81 -19.24 17.81
CA GLU A 122 2.65 -18.59 18.45
C GLU A 122 3.06 -17.43 19.37
N GLY A 123 4.16 -17.57 20.11
CA GLY A 123 4.70 -16.52 20.97
C GLY A 123 5.19 -15.30 20.19
N GLN A 124 5.86 -15.50 19.05
CA GLN A 124 6.28 -14.41 18.16
C GLN A 124 5.08 -13.71 17.53
N TRP A 125 4.09 -14.46 17.05
CA TRP A 125 2.84 -13.90 16.52
C TRP A 125 2.14 -13.05 17.57
N LYS A 126 1.93 -13.60 18.77
CA LYS A 126 1.31 -12.88 19.89
C LYS A 126 2.09 -11.60 20.24
N ALA A 127 3.41 -11.69 20.41
CA ALA A 127 4.25 -10.55 20.74
C ALA A 127 4.20 -9.45 19.67
N LEU A 128 4.16 -9.83 18.38
CA LEU A 128 4.01 -8.88 17.27
C LEU A 128 2.67 -8.16 17.34
N ILE A 129 1.55 -8.88 17.46
CA ILE A 129 0.22 -8.26 17.49
C ILE A 129 0.02 -7.41 18.76
N GLU A 130 0.50 -7.86 19.92
CA GLU A 130 0.48 -7.05 21.15
C GLU A 130 1.31 -5.76 21.01
N THR A 131 2.49 -5.83 20.41
CA THR A 131 3.34 -4.65 20.16
C THR A 131 2.70 -3.71 19.14
N LEU A 132 2.16 -4.22 18.04
CA LEU A 132 1.46 -3.42 17.03
C LEU A 132 0.25 -2.69 17.63
N ARG A 133 -0.58 -3.36 18.42
CA ARG A 133 -1.71 -2.72 19.13
C ARG A 133 -1.24 -1.65 20.11
N ALA A 134 -0.16 -1.91 20.85
CA ALA A 134 0.41 -0.97 21.81
C ALA A 134 1.12 0.22 21.15
N ASP A 135 1.56 0.09 19.89
CA ASP A 135 2.12 1.17 19.07
C ASP A 135 1.03 1.93 18.25
N GLY A 136 -0.23 1.47 18.30
CA GLY A 136 -1.41 2.18 17.79
C GLY A 136 -2.23 1.47 16.71
N VAL A 137 -1.88 0.26 16.28
CA VAL A 137 -2.67 -0.50 15.29
C VAL A 137 -4.03 -0.89 15.88
N GLY A 138 -5.11 -0.60 15.15
CA GLY A 138 -6.49 -0.80 15.63
C GLY A 138 -7.03 0.36 16.47
N GLN A 139 -6.23 1.40 16.73
CA GLN A 139 -6.74 2.72 17.16
C GLN A 139 -7.18 3.53 15.93
N PRO A 140 -8.00 4.60 16.10
CA PRO A 140 -8.34 5.50 15.00
C PRO A 140 -7.09 6.05 14.28
N PRO A 141 -7.11 6.14 12.93
CA PRO A 141 -6.01 6.73 12.19
C PRO A 141 -5.74 8.21 12.55
N PRO A 142 -4.50 8.69 12.45
CA PRO A 142 -4.12 10.07 12.70
C PRO A 142 -4.55 10.97 11.53
N VAL A 143 -5.86 11.22 11.45
CA VAL A 143 -6.49 12.00 10.37
C VAL A 143 -5.79 13.34 10.17
N GLY A 144 -5.44 13.64 8.92
CA GLY A 144 -4.73 14.86 8.53
C GLY A 144 -3.20 14.76 8.58
N LEU A 145 -2.62 13.64 9.05
CA LEU A 145 -1.19 13.40 8.94
C LEU A 145 -0.74 13.36 7.47
N SER A 146 0.35 14.08 7.17
CA SER A 146 1.04 14.05 5.88
C SER A 146 2.25 13.11 5.94
N LEU A 147 2.38 12.24 4.94
CA LEU A 147 3.47 11.27 4.78
C LEU A 147 4.26 11.66 3.51
N GLU A 148 5.36 12.38 3.70
CA GLU A 148 6.20 12.87 2.60
C GLU A 148 7.06 11.76 2.00
N SER A 149 7.12 11.64 0.67
CA SER A 149 7.95 10.63 0.01
C SER A 149 9.46 10.80 0.24
N ASP A 150 9.91 12.00 0.63
CA ASP A 150 11.31 12.35 0.94
C ASP A 150 11.69 12.26 2.43
N ASP A 151 10.78 11.79 3.29
CA ASP A 151 10.95 11.65 4.74
C ASP A 151 10.55 10.24 5.20
N HIS A 152 10.98 9.85 6.41
CA HIS A 152 10.70 8.51 6.88
C HIS A 152 9.28 8.40 7.43
N TYR A 153 8.58 7.33 7.06
CA TYR A 153 7.29 6.99 7.66
C TYR A 153 7.05 5.48 7.66
N TRP A 154 6.16 5.05 8.54
CA TRP A 154 5.55 3.72 8.54
C TRP A 154 4.06 3.83 8.22
N ILE A 155 3.54 2.85 7.47
CA ILE A 155 2.12 2.57 7.34
C ILE A 155 1.88 1.11 7.75
N ALA A 156 0.88 0.87 8.57
CA ALA A 156 0.32 -0.45 8.82
C ALA A 156 -1.09 -0.52 8.20
N SER A 157 -1.38 -1.55 7.41
CA SER A 157 -2.71 -1.79 6.84
C SER A 157 -3.00 -3.29 6.78
N GLY A 158 -4.27 -3.68 6.91
CA GLY A 158 -4.65 -5.08 6.76
C GLY A 158 -5.90 -5.48 7.54
N CYS A 159 -5.92 -6.73 7.97
CA CYS A 159 -7.00 -7.37 8.71
C CYS A 159 -6.45 -8.07 9.96
N LEU A 160 -7.03 -7.79 11.13
CA LEU A 160 -6.74 -8.46 12.40
C LEU A 160 -8.06 -8.75 13.14
N ASP A 161 -8.25 -9.98 13.62
CA ASP A 161 -9.47 -10.43 14.32
C ASP A 161 -10.76 -10.16 13.50
N ARG A 162 -10.69 -10.30 12.16
CA ARG A 162 -11.73 -9.92 11.18
C ARG A 162 -12.12 -8.43 11.16
N HIS A 163 -11.28 -7.55 11.72
CA HIS A 163 -11.44 -6.10 11.64
C HIS A 163 -10.38 -5.50 10.73
N VAL A 164 -10.79 -4.57 9.86
CA VAL A 164 -9.85 -3.77 9.06
C VAL A 164 -9.05 -2.88 10.00
N VAL A 165 -7.72 -2.93 9.88
CA VAL A 165 -6.81 -2.06 10.61
C VAL A 165 -6.07 -1.13 9.64
N PHE A 166 -5.87 0.11 10.07
CA PHE A 166 -4.99 1.07 9.43
C PHE A 166 -4.34 1.96 10.48
N GLN A 167 -3.04 2.24 10.34
CA GLN A 167 -2.30 3.16 11.18
C GLN A 167 -1.11 3.72 10.40
N ALA A 168 -0.64 4.93 10.73
CA ALA A 168 0.53 5.52 10.10
C ALA A 168 1.32 6.40 11.07
N TRP A 169 2.63 6.46 10.90
CA TRP A 169 3.53 7.23 11.76
C TRP A 169 4.57 7.93 10.89
N ALA A 170 4.67 9.25 11.00
CA ALA A 170 5.73 10.03 10.35
C ALA A 170 6.87 10.34 11.34
N ARG A 171 8.13 10.33 10.88
CA ARG A 171 9.33 10.55 11.72
C ARG A 171 9.30 11.78 12.62
N ARG A 172 8.57 12.82 12.21
CA ARG A 172 8.40 14.08 12.93
C ARG A 172 7.40 14.01 14.10
N GLN A 173 6.66 12.91 14.27
CA GLN A 173 5.75 12.70 15.39
C GLN A 173 6.46 12.00 16.57
N PRO A 174 6.14 12.34 17.84
CA PRO A 174 6.66 11.62 19.00
C PRO A 174 6.38 10.12 18.96
N ALA A 175 5.19 9.70 18.49
CA ALA A 175 4.79 8.30 18.42
C ALA A 175 5.69 7.44 17.52
N TYR A 176 6.30 8.03 16.47
CA TYR A 176 7.27 7.33 15.62
C TYR A 176 8.55 6.98 16.39
N GLN A 177 8.99 7.86 17.30
CA GLN A 177 10.23 7.69 18.07
C GLN A 177 10.10 6.63 19.18
N THR A 178 8.87 6.19 19.46
CA THR A 178 8.53 5.19 20.48
C THR A 178 8.01 3.88 19.88
N LEU A 179 8.13 3.69 18.56
CA LEU A 179 7.80 2.42 17.92
C LEU A 179 8.71 1.30 18.43
N ARG A 180 8.13 0.12 18.61
CA ARG A 180 8.80 -1.09 19.10
C ARG A 180 8.62 -2.26 18.15
N PHE A 181 7.57 -2.26 17.31
CA PHE A 181 7.37 -3.34 16.33
C PHE A 181 8.56 -3.46 15.37
N ASN A 182 9.25 -2.36 15.05
CA ASN A 182 10.45 -2.35 14.21
C ASN A 182 11.56 -3.23 14.79
N ASP A 183 11.75 -3.27 16.10
CA ASP A 183 12.79 -4.08 16.72
C ASP A 183 12.51 -5.58 16.56
N LEU A 184 11.22 -5.97 16.62
CA LEU A 184 10.79 -7.35 16.33
C LEU A 184 11.01 -7.69 14.85
N LEU A 185 10.58 -6.82 13.94
CA LEU A 185 10.76 -7.02 12.49
C LEU A 185 12.25 -7.17 12.12
N LEU A 186 13.11 -6.28 12.63
CA LEU A 186 14.55 -6.31 12.38
C LEU A 186 15.25 -7.47 13.09
N SER A 187 14.78 -7.89 14.27
CA SER A 187 15.35 -9.04 14.99
C SER A 187 15.05 -10.37 14.30
N TRP A 188 13.87 -10.52 13.69
CA TRP A 188 13.46 -11.78 13.05
C TRP A 188 13.74 -11.80 11.54
N LEU A 189 13.75 -10.64 10.89
CA LEU A 189 13.92 -10.52 9.45
C LEU A 189 14.70 -9.23 9.08
N PRO A 190 16.02 -9.18 9.35
CA PRO A 190 16.88 -8.00 9.10
C PRO A 190 17.16 -7.80 7.60
N LEU A 191 16.17 -7.34 6.83
CA LEU A 191 16.26 -7.07 5.39
C LEU A 191 17.34 -6.02 5.10
N GLY A 192 18.57 -6.44 4.81
CA GLY A 192 19.72 -5.55 4.66
C GLY A 192 20.21 -4.90 5.98
N GLY A 193 19.86 -5.46 7.13
CA GLY A 193 20.27 -4.93 8.45
C GLY A 193 19.39 -3.80 8.98
N ALA A 194 19.98 -2.83 9.68
CA ALA A 194 19.28 -1.71 10.32
C ALA A 194 18.48 -0.86 9.30
N LEU A 195 17.44 -0.15 9.76
CA LEU A 195 16.74 0.84 8.94
C LEU A 195 17.71 2.00 8.60
N PRO A 196 17.67 2.53 7.36
CA PRO A 196 18.53 3.64 6.96
C PRO A 196 18.22 4.91 7.76
N SER A 197 19.25 5.71 8.02
CA SER A 197 19.17 7.01 8.69
C SER A 197 19.56 8.14 7.72
N TYR A 198 18.68 8.48 6.77
CA TYR A 198 18.98 9.55 5.81
C TYR A 198 18.75 10.94 6.43
N ALA A 199 19.80 11.75 6.57
CA ALA A 199 19.62 13.17 6.89
C ALA A 199 19.14 13.94 5.64
N ARG A 200 18.54 15.12 5.86
CA ARG A 200 18.24 16.04 4.74
C ARG A 200 19.50 16.74 4.20
N ALA A 201 20.57 16.81 4.99
CA ALA A 201 21.82 17.49 4.63
C ALA A 201 22.78 16.62 3.79
N ASP A 202 22.71 15.29 3.87
CA ASP A 202 23.64 14.37 3.20
C ASP A 202 23.32 14.16 1.70
N ARG A 203 22.61 15.12 1.08
CA ARG A 203 21.84 14.95 -0.15
C ARG A 203 22.50 15.69 -1.32
N GLY A 204 22.87 14.95 -2.37
CA GLY A 204 23.56 15.49 -3.56
C GLY A 204 22.63 16.09 -4.62
N SER A 205 23.15 16.97 -5.49
CA SER A 205 22.36 17.72 -6.48
C SER A 205 21.69 16.85 -7.56
N PHE A 206 22.32 15.76 -8.00
CA PHE A 206 21.70 14.82 -8.95
C PHE A 206 20.48 14.09 -8.36
N GLU A 207 20.45 13.92 -7.04
CA GLU A 207 19.33 13.31 -6.34
C GLU A 207 18.17 14.30 -6.15
N GLU A 208 18.43 15.60 -6.06
CA GLU A 208 17.37 16.63 -5.99
C GLU A 208 16.46 16.59 -7.22
N GLU A 209 17.01 16.35 -8.41
CA GLU A 209 16.24 16.37 -9.65
C GLU A 209 15.31 15.14 -9.76
N ARG A 210 15.78 13.94 -9.38
CA ARG A 210 14.93 12.76 -9.19
C ARG A 210 13.86 13.01 -8.11
N ARG A 211 14.24 13.62 -6.97
CA ARG A 211 13.29 13.93 -5.89
C ARG A 211 12.20 14.89 -6.35
N ARG A 212 12.51 15.94 -7.13
CA ARG A 212 11.50 16.85 -7.70
C ARG A 212 10.51 16.14 -8.63
N GLN A 213 10.94 15.12 -9.37
CA GLN A 213 10.06 14.34 -10.26
C GLN A 213 9.19 13.31 -9.51
N PHE A 214 9.67 12.78 -8.38
CA PHE A 214 9.00 11.72 -7.60
C PHE A 214 8.55 12.17 -6.19
N HIS A 215 8.48 13.48 -5.94
CA HIS A 215 7.91 14.01 -4.71
C HIS A 215 6.38 13.85 -4.70
N PHE A 216 5.86 13.35 -3.60
CA PHE A 216 4.43 13.30 -3.30
C PHE A 216 4.24 13.27 -1.78
N ALA A 217 3.07 13.72 -1.33
CA ALA A 217 2.61 13.58 0.03
C ALA A 217 1.36 12.68 0.03
N LEU A 218 1.30 11.69 0.93
CA LEU A 218 0.07 10.94 1.19
C LEU A 218 -0.62 11.55 2.40
N ARG A 219 -1.94 11.73 2.37
CA ARG A 219 -2.70 12.15 3.56
C ARG A 219 -3.40 10.99 4.22
N VAL A 220 -3.45 10.97 5.54
CA VAL A 220 -4.28 10.05 6.32
C VAL A 220 -5.71 10.59 6.43
N GLY A 221 -6.69 9.77 6.04
CA GLY A 221 -8.12 9.98 6.23
C GLY A 221 -8.68 9.19 7.42
N PRO A 222 -10.01 9.20 7.62
CA PRO A 222 -10.66 8.48 8.73
C PRO A 222 -10.50 6.96 8.65
N ASP A 223 -10.52 6.39 7.44
CA ASP A 223 -10.58 4.93 7.21
C ASP A 223 -9.34 4.38 6.50
N GLY A 224 -8.25 5.16 6.38
CA GLY A 224 -7.10 4.80 5.56
C GLY A 224 -6.30 6.01 5.10
N LEU A 225 -5.66 5.87 3.94
CA LEU A 225 -5.20 7.04 3.19
C LEU A 225 -6.39 7.81 2.59
N ARG A 226 -6.15 9.04 2.16
CA ARG A 226 -7.03 9.84 1.30
C ARG A 226 -6.31 10.17 0.00
N ASP A 227 -7.02 9.95 -1.12
CA ASP A 227 -6.62 10.44 -2.43
C ASP A 227 -6.71 11.98 -2.43
N ASP A 228 -5.57 12.63 -2.23
CA ASP A 228 -5.35 14.02 -2.58
C ASP A 228 -4.10 14.08 -3.49
N PRO A 229 -4.23 13.70 -4.78
CA PRO A 229 -3.08 13.67 -5.69
C PRO A 229 -2.49 15.07 -5.97
N TRP A 230 -3.14 16.15 -5.53
CA TRP A 230 -2.76 17.54 -5.82
C TRP A 230 -3.15 18.52 -4.69
N ALA A 231 -2.74 18.21 -3.45
CA ALA A 231 -2.63 19.24 -2.42
C ALA A 231 -1.67 20.35 -2.93
N PRO A 232 -2.09 21.63 -2.98
CA PRO A 232 -1.26 22.73 -3.47
C PRO A 232 -0.13 23.12 -2.50
#